data_AF-A0A380CVU6-F1
#
_entry.id   AF-A0A380CVU6-F1
#
_cell.length_a   1.000
_cell.length_b   1.000
_cell.length_c   1.000
_cell.angle_alpha   90.00
_cell.angle_beta   90.00
_cell.angle_gamma   90.00
#
_symmetry.space_group_name_H-M   'P 1'
#
loop_
_entity.id
_entity.type
_entity.pdbx_description
1 polymer ?
#
loop_
_entity_poly.entity_id
_entity_poly.type
_entity_poly.pdbx_seq_one_letter_code
_entity_poly.pdbx_strand_id
1 'polypeptide(L)'
;MCFIADNQVYSLVPEKATLADPIYQYPFMPFAALTLLANYMGMFERFMDLVVDLFQHKSKQSGWQEKFGVSVKDHLDQTVVLYDKMQQEIWTEMDISWRKLVDGEGDEVCYTRIETQSRDMVSFIRSKVTAFFLIAVLLLLSGNQN
;
A
#
# COMPACT_ATOMS: atom_id res chain seq x y z
N MET A 1 32.83 -13.06 -8.73
CA MET A 1 31.94 -12.94 -9.91
C MET A 1 31.23 -14.27 -10.06
N CYS A 2 29.90 -14.30 -10.00
CA CYS A 2 29.12 -15.54 -10.09
C CYS A 2 28.81 -15.81 -11.56
N PHE A 3 29.21 -16.96 -12.10
CA PHE A 3 28.84 -17.40 -13.44
C PHE A 3 27.44 -18.04 -13.39
N ILE A 4 26.53 -17.56 -14.23
CA ILE A 4 25.21 -18.17 -14.43
C ILE A 4 25.22 -18.77 -15.83
N ALA A 5 24.90 -20.05 -15.94
CA ALA A 5 24.84 -20.74 -17.23
C ALA A 5 23.68 -20.19 -18.08
N ASP A 6 23.86 -20.15 -19.41
CA ASP A 6 22.87 -19.55 -20.32
C ASP A 6 21.48 -20.20 -20.22
N ASN A 7 21.40 -21.48 -19.88
CA ASN A 7 20.14 -22.20 -19.65
C ASN A 7 19.42 -21.84 -18.33
N GLN A 8 19.98 -20.91 -17.56
CA GLN A 8 19.40 -20.38 -16.32
C GLN A 8 19.09 -18.87 -16.45
N VAL A 9 19.28 -18.29 -17.64
CA VAL A 9 18.94 -16.89 -17.93
C VAL A 9 17.62 -16.85 -18.69
N TYR A 10 16.63 -16.17 -18.11
CA TYR A 10 15.31 -16.02 -18.70
C TYR A 10 15.00 -14.54 -18.95
N SER A 11 14.39 -14.25 -20.10
CA SER A 11 13.94 -12.91 -20.48
C SER A 11 12.43 -12.83 -20.30
N LEU A 12 11.99 -12.07 -19.29
CA LEU A 12 10.57 -11.86 -18.97
C LEU A 12 10.01 -10.70 -19.80
N VAL A 13 9.92 -10.89 -21.11
CA VAL A 13 9.28 -9.93 -22.02
C VAL A 13 7.99 -10.55 -22.58
N PRO A 14 6.86 -9.82 -22.62
CA PRO A 14 5.58 -10.36 -23.08
C PRO A 14 5.66 -11.03 -24.46
N GLU A 15 6.44 -10.47 -25.38
CA GLU A 15 6.58 -10.97 -26.75
C GLU A 15 7.26 -12.34 -26.85
N LYS A 16 7.91 -12.81 -25.76
CA LYS A 16 8.53 -14.14 -25.66
C LYS A 16 7.68 -15.12 -24.85
N ALA A 17 6.54 -14.70 -24.31
CA ALA A 17 5.66 -15.58 -23.58
C ALA A 17 5.01 -16.58 -24.54
N THR A 18 5.15 -17.88 -24.24
CA THR A 18 4.61 -18.97 -25.06
C THR A 18 3.14 -19.27 -24.77
N LEU A 19 2.64 -18.78 -23.63
CA LEU A 19 1.25 -18.95 -23.20
C LEU A 19 0.46 -17.69 -23.54
N ALA A 20 -0.64 -17.84 -24.28
CA ALA A 20 -1.47 -16.73 -24.74
C ALA A 20 -2.43 -16.18 -23.67
N ASP A 21 -2.49 -16.78 -22.48
CA ASP A 21 -3.35 -16.27 -21.40
C ASP A 21 -2.89 -14.85 -20.98
N PRO A 22 -3.80 -13.88 -20.85
CA PRO A 22 -3.49 -12.49 -20.49
C PRO A 22 -2.56 -12.35 -19.28
N ILE A 23 -2.64 -13.24 -18.29
CA ILE A 23 -1.78 -13.14 -17.11
C ILE A 23 -0.29 -13.32 -17.41
N TYR A 24 0.06 -14.04 -18.48
CA TYR A 24 1.45 -14.20 -18.93
C TYR A 24 1.90 -13.11 -19.91
N GLN A 25 0.95 -12.31 -20.39
CA GLN A 25 1.21 -11.19 -21.31
C GLN A 25 1.31 -9.85 -20.55
N TYR A 26 0.77 -9.78 -19.32
CA TYR A 26 0.85 -8.58 -18.50
C TYR A 26 2.32 -8.29 -18.10
N PRO A 27 2.82 -7.04 -18.24
CA PRO A 27 4.21 -6.75 -17.94
C PRO A 27 4.60 -7.02 -16.48
N PHE A 28 5.76 -7.65 -16.29
CA PHE A 28 6.20 -8.12 -14.98
C PHE A 28 6.34 -7.01 -13.94
N MET A 29 6.90 -5.85 -14.33
CA MET A 29 7.17 -4.75 -13.39
C MET A 29 5.92 -4.17 -12.72
N PRO A 30 4.87 -3.73 -13.46
CA PRO A 30 3.63 -3.27 -12.84
C PRO A 30 2.92 -4.39 -12.07
N PHE A 31 2.99 -5.65 -12.53
CA PHE A 31 2.41 -6.79 -11.80
C PHE A 31 3.10 -7.00 -10.44
N ALA A 32 4.43 -6.97 -10.41
CA ALA A 32 5.21 -7.09 -9.18
C ALA A 32 4.94 -5.93 -8.22
N ALA A 33 4.80 -4.70 -8.74
CA ALA A 33 4.47 -3.52 -7.95
C ALA A 33 3.09 -3.65 -7.27
N LEU A 34 2.06 -4.05 -8.03
CA LEU A 34 0.71 -4.28 -7.50
C LEU A 34 0.68 -5.40 -6.45
N THR A 35 1.39 -6.50 -6.71
CA THR A 35 1.48 -7.63 -5.76
C THR A 35 2.10 -7.20 -4.45
N LEU A 36 3.19 -6.43 -4.50
CA LEU A 36 3.84 -5.92 -3.29
C LEU A 36 2.93 -4.92 -2.57
N LEU A 37 2.28 -4.02 -3.32
CA LEU A 37 1.37 -3.04 -2.75
C LEU A 37 0.20 -3.70 -2.01
N ALA A 38 -0.43 -4.73 -2.57
CA ALA A 38 -1.52 -5.45 -1.92
C ALA A 38 -1.11 -6.00 -0.53
N ASN A 39 0.12 -6.50 -0.40
CA ASN A 39 0.67 -6.94 0.88
C ASN A 39 0.81 -5.77 1.88
N TYR A 40 1.34 -4.62 1.43
CA TYR A 40 1.44 -3.43 2.27
C TYR A 40 0.07 -2.91 2.72
N MET A 41 -0.92 -2.93 1.82
CA MET A 41 -2.27 -2.50 2.10
C MET A 41 -2.92 -3.35 3.19
N GLY A 42 -2.88 -4.68 3.07
CA GLY A 42 -3.45 -5.56 4.10
C GLY A 42 -2.78 -5.39 5.47
N MET A 43 -1.45 -5.22 5.51
CA MET A 43 -0.74 -4.91 6.76
C MET A 43 -1.13 -3.55 7.33
N PHE A 44 -1.33 -2.54 6.46
CA PHE A 44 -1.69 -1.19 6.88
C PHE A 44 -3.12 -1.12 7.42
N GLU A 45 -4.10 -1.72 6.73
CA GLU A 45 -5.48 -1.80 7.19
C GLU A 45 -5.55 -2.42 8.58
N ARG A 46 -4.87 -3.56 8.78
CA ARG A 46 -4.82 -4.21 10.09
C ARG A 46 -4.14 -3.36 11.16
N PHE A 47 -3.09 -2.62 10.80
CA PHE A 47 -2.42 -1.70 11.70
C PHE A 47 -3.36 -0.55 12.11
N MET A 48 -4.10 0.02 11.17
CA MET A 48 -5.03 1.11 11.42
C MET A 48 -6.17 0.67 12.35
N ASP A 49 -6.72 -0.53 12.18
CA ASP A 49 -7.72 -1.10 13.11
C ASP A 49 -7.20 -1.09 14.56
N LEU A 50 -5.97 -1.58 14.76
CA LEU A 50 -5.35 -1.66 16.10
C LEU A 50 -5.08 -0.28 16.69
N VAL A 51 -4.69 0.69 15.86
CA VAL A 51 -4.48 2.08 16.27
C VAL A 51 -5.79 2.72 16.70
N VAL A 52 -6.87 2.51 15.94
CA VAL A 52 -8.21 2.99 16.27
C VAL A 52 -8.67 2.40 17.60
N ASP A 53 -8.56 1.08 17.77
CA ASP A 53 -8.94 0.40 19.00
C ASP A 53 -8.18 0.94 20.21
N LEU A 54 -6.85 1.12 20.08
CA LEU A 54 -6.02 1.69 21.13
C LEU A 54 -6.49 3.10 21.51
N PHE A 55 -6.76 3.96 20.53
CA PHE A 55 -7.24 5.32 20.79
C PHE A 55 -8.61 5.34 21.44
N GLN A 56 -9.53 4.47 21.00
CA GLN A 56 -10.85 4.34 21.64
C GLN A 56 -10.73 3.91 23.10
N HIS A 57 -9.85 2.94 23.40
CA HIS A 57 -9.58 2.53 24.78
C HIS A 57 -8.96 3.65 25.63
N LYS A 58 -7.98 4.39 25.08
CA LYS A 58 -7.30 5.47 25.79
C LYS A 58 -8.17 6.72 25.98
N SER A 59 -9.08 7.00 25.04
CA SER A 59 -10.00 8.13 25.13
C SER A 59 -10.97 8.07 26.32
N LYS A 60 -11.19 6.87 26.87
CA LYS A 60 -12.01 6.63 28.06
C LYS A 60 -11.26 6.92 29.37
N GLN A 61 -9.93 7.09 29.33
CA GLN A 61 -9.11 7.47 30.48
C GLN A 61 -9.01 9.00 30.56
N SER A 62 -9.37 9.58 31.71
CA SER A 62 -9.46 11.04 31.91
C SER A 62 -8.11 11.74 31.67
N GLY A 63 -8.12 12.87 30.96
CA GLY A 63 -6.95 13.72 30.67
C GLY A 63 -6.38 13.62 29.24
N TRP A 64 -6.67 12.55 28.50
CA TRP A 64 -6.17 12.40 27.12
C TRP A 64 -7.00 13.15 26.08
N GLN A 65 -8.33 13.00 26.14
CA GLN A 65 -9.28 13.68 25.23
C GLN A 65 -9.00 15.18 25.16
N GLU A 66 -8.74 15.80 26.31
CA GLU A 66 -8.53 17.23 26.47
C GLU A 66 -7.20 17.71 25.86
N LYS A 67 -6.17 16.86 25.83
CA LYS A 67 -4.81 17.24 25.39
C LYS A 67 -4.47 16.82 23.96
N PHE A 68 -5.04 15.73 23.46
CA PHE A 68 -4.63 15.13 22.19
C PHE A 68 -5.79 14.65 21.30
N GLY A 69 -7.02 14.62 21.82
CA GLY A 69 -8.15 13.94 21.16
C GLY A 69 -8.48 14.49 19.77
N VAL A 70 -8.56 15.82 19.63
CA VAL A 70 -8.95 16.46 18.36
C VAL A 70 -7.87 16.29 17.28
N SER A 71 -6.62 16.64 17.58
CA SER A 71 -5.54 16.60 16.59
C SER A 71 -5.21 15.19 16.10
N VAL A 72 -5.27 14.17 16.97
CA VAL A 72 -5.00 12.78 16.58
C VAL A 72 -6.15 12.21 15.74
N LYS A 73 -7.40 12.52 16.13
CA LYS A 73 -8.58 12.10 15.38
C LYS A 73 -8.59 12.71 13.98
N ASP A 74 -8.34 14.02 13.86
CA ASP A 74 -8.30 14.68 12.55
C ASP A 74 -7.20 14.08 11.66
N HIS A 75 -6.05 13.73 12.24
CA HIS A 75 -4.96 13.09 11.48
C HIS A 75 -5.31 11.67 11.03
N LEU A 76 -6.03 10.92 11.85
CA LEU A 76 -6.55 9.59 11.55
C LEU A 76 -7.56 9.66 10.40
N ASP A 77 -8.56 10.54 10.53
CA ASP A 77 -9.63 10.73 9.53
C ASP A 77 -9.03 11.16 8.18
N GLN A 78 -8.11 12.13 8.17
CA GLN A 78 -7.40 12.54 6.95
C GLN A 78 -6.57 11.40 6.33
N THR A 79 -5.97 10.55 7.17
CA THR A 79 -5.18 9.41 6.69
C THR A 79 -6.07 8.37 6.00
N VAL A 80 -7.24 8.06 6.58
CA VAL A 80 -8.21 7.13 5.98
C VAL A 80 -8.72 7.69 4.64
N VAL A 81 -9.15 8.95 4.60
CA VAL A 81 -9.65 9.58 3.36
C VAL A 81 -8.60 9.54 2.25
N LEU A 82 -7.33 9.85 2.56
CA LEU A 82 -6.27 9.83 1.55
C LEU A 82 -5.91 8.40 1.14
N TYR A 83 -5.87 7.45 2.08
CA TYR A 83 -5.64 6.04 1.80
C TYR A 83 -6.70 5.48 0.83
N ASP A 84 -7.99 5.70 1.13
CA ASP A 84 -9.11 5.23 0.31
C ASP A 84 -9.05 5.81 -1.10
N LYS A 85 -8.70 7.10 -1.21
CA LYS A 85 -8.51 7.75 -2.50
C LYS A 85 -7.39 7.09 -3.31
N MET A 86 -6.21 6.89 -2.70
CA MET A 86 -5.07 6.26 -3.39
C MET A 86 -5.39 4.82 -3.80
N GLN A 87 -6.08 4.07 -2.93
CA GLN A 87 -6.56 2.72 -3.19
C GLN A 87 -7.51 2.69 -4.40
N GLN A 88 -8.50 3.59 -4.44
CA GLN A 88 -9.45 3.67 -5.56
C GLN A 88 -8.77 4.02 -6.88
N GLU A 89 -7.84 4.98 -6.84
CA GLU A 89 -7.08 5.40 -8.03
C GLU A 89 -6.28 4.22 -8.60
N ILE A 90 -5.55 3.46 -7.77
CA ILE A 90 -4.74 2.35 -8.26
C ILE A 90 -5.56 1.16 -8.75
N TRP A 91 -6.68 0.84 -8.10
CA TRP A 91 -7.57 -0.23 -8.57
C TRP A 91 -8.27 0.13 -9.88
N THR A 92 -8.61 1.41 -10.06
CA THR A 92 -9.14 1.91 -11.34
C THR A 92 -8.10 1.76 -12.45
N GLU A 93 -6.84 2.13 -12.19
CA GLU A 93 -5.77 2.00 -13.17
C GLU A 93 -5.45 0.54 -13.50
N MET A 94 -5.43 -0.35 -12.51
CA MET A 94 -5.27 -1.79 -12.71
C MET A 94 -6.39 -2.39 -13.57
N ASP A 95 -7.63 -1.99 -13.33
CA ASP A 95 -8.79 -2.47 -14.11
C ASP A 95 -8.74 -1.96 -15.57
N ILE A 96 -8.31 -0.71 -15.78
CA ILE A 96 -8.09 -0.15 -17.11
C ILE A 96 -6.96 -0.89 -17.84
N SER A 97 -5.80 -1.07 -17.20
CA SER A 97 -4.65 -1.73 -17.82
C SER A 97 -4.97 -3.18 -18.20
N TRP A 98 -5.71 -3.89 -17.33
CA TRP A 98 -6.12 -5.25 -17.56
C TRP A 98 -7.07 -5.38 -18.75
N ARG A 99 -8.10 -4.51 -18.83
CA ARG A 99 -9.04 -4.53 -19.97
C ARG A 99 -8.34 -4.26 -21.29
N LYS A 100 -7.47 -3.25 -21.34
CA LYS A 100 -6.68 -2.94 -22.55
C LYS A 100 -5.86 -4.13 -23.00
N LEU A 101 -5.18 -4.81 -22.08
CA LEU A 101 -4.41 -6.00 -22.40
C LEU A 101 -5.29 -7.11 -22.98
N VAL A 102 -6.46 -7.37 -22.39
CA VAL A 102 -7.43 -8.38 -22.89
C VAL A 102 -7.94 -8.02 -24.28
N ASP A 103 -8.12 -6.73 -24.57
CA ASP A 103 -8.50 -6.21 -25.88
C ASP A 103 -7.34 -6.23 -26.90
N GLY A 104 -6.14 -6.66 -26.49
CA GLY A 104 -4.95 -6.75 -27.33
C GLY A 104 -4.16 -5.43 -27.44
N GLU A 105 -4.45 -4.46 -26.57
CA GLU A 105 -3.79 -3.16 -26.51
C GLU A 105 -2.76 -3.12 -25.36
N GLY A 106 -1.55 -2.65 -25.67
CA GLY A 106 -0.55 -2.31 -24.65
C GLY A 106 -0.72 -0.87 -24.16
N ASP A 107 -0.54 -0.62 -22.86
CA ASP A 107 -0.61 0.72 -22.27
C ASP A 107 0.58 1.00 -21.34
N GLU A 108 1.73 1.26 -21.93
CA GLU A 108 2.97 1.61 -21.23
C GLU A 108 2.81 2.82 -20.30
N VAL A 109 1.94 3.76 -20.66
CA VAL A 109 1.65 4.94 -19.83
C VAL A 109 0.90 4.53 -18.56
N CYS A 110 -0.12 3.68 -18.70
CA CYS A 110 -0.85 3.14 -17.55
C CYS A 110 0.05 2.24 -16.68
N TYR A 111 0.89 1.39 -17.27
CA TYR A 111 1.85 0.56 -16.53
C TYR A 111 2.84 1.40 -15.70
N THR A 112 3.42 2.44 -16.29
CA THR A 112 4.34 3.37 -15.60
C THR A 112 3.64 4.10 -14.45
N ARG A 113 2.37 4.47 -14.64
CA ARG A 113 1.55 5.13 -13.63
C ARG A 113 1.23 4.19 -12.46
N ILE A 114 0.83 2.95 -12.73
CA ILE A 114 0.62 1.90 -11.72
C ILE A 114 1.85 1.74 -10.85
N GLU A 115 3.03 1.64 -11.47
CA GLU A 115 4.28 1.50 -10.71
C GLU A 115 4.55 2.72 -9.81
N THR A 116 4.34 3.92 -10.34
CA THR A 116 4.59 5.17 -9.60
C THR A 116 3.61 5.30 -8.44
N GLN A 117 2.31 5.12 -8.68
CA GLN A 117 1.28 5.14 -7.64
C GLN A 117 1.51 4.05 -6.58
N SER A 118 1.96 2.86 -6.98
CA SER A 118 2.31 1.79 -6.03
C SER A 118 3.42 2.23 -5.09
N ARG A 119 4.50 2.83 -5.64
CA ARG A 119 5.63 3.32 -4.84
C ARG A 119 5.22 4.47 -3.91
N ASP A 120 4.40 5.38 -4.40
CA ASP A 120 3.89 6.50 -3.62
C ASP A 120 3.00 6.04 -2.47
N MET A 121 2.12 5.07 -2.72
CA MET A 121 1.25 4.48 -1.70
C MET A 121 2.03 3.69 -0.65
N VAL A 122 3.06 2.94 -1.04
CA VAL A 122 3.97 2.28 -0.07
C VAL A 122 4.71 3.31 0.78
N SER A 123 5.19 4.41 0.18
CA SER A 123 5.86 5.50 0.89
C SER A 123 4.92 6.15 1.92
N PHE A 124 3.68 6.42 1.50
CA PHE A 124 2.61 6.93 2.36
C PHE A 124 2.35 5.98 3.54
N ILE A 125 2.10 4.70 3.28
CA ILE A 125 1.87 3.67 4.31
C ILE A 125 3.00 3.66 5.34
N ARG A 126 4.25 3.60 4.90
CA ARG A 126 5.42 3.56 5.79
C ARG A 126 5.52 4.81 6.67
N SER A 127 5.26 5.98 6.09
CA SER A 127 5.25 7.25 6.80
C SER A 127 4.17 7.27 7.89
N LYS A 128 2.95 6.83 7.55
CA LYS A 128 1.82 6.79 8.49
C LYS A 128 1.99 5.78 9.60
N VAL A 129 2.49 4.57 9.29
CA VAL A 129 2.83 3.57 10.31
C VAL A 129 3.83 4.14 11.32
N THR A 130 4.89 4.80 10.83
CA THR A 130 5.90 5.42 11.70
C THR A 130 5.28 6.49 12.61
N ALA A 131 4.48 7.39 12.04
CA ALA A 131 3.84 8.46 12.80
C ALA A 131 2.89 7.93 13.89
N PHE A 132 1.98 7.02 13.54
CA PHE A 132 1.02 6.48 14.50
C PHE A 132 1.67 5.55 15.53
N PHE A 133 2.71 4.80 15.15
CA PHE A 133 3.45 3.98 16.11
C PHE A 133 4.09 4.83 17.21
N LEU A 134 4.71 5.97 16.84
CA LEU A 134 5.28 6.90 17.82
C LEU A 134 4.21 7.45 18.79
N ILE A 135 3.04 7.81 18.26
CA ILE A 135 1.92 8.26 19.10
C ILE A 135 1.47 7.12 20.03
N ALA A 136 1.28 5.91 19.51
CA ALA A 136 0.87 4.74 20.28
C ALA A 136 1.85 4.44 21.44
N VAL A 137 3.16 4.49 21.19
CA VAL A 137 4.18 4.29 22.24
C VAL A 137 4.06 5.35 23.34
N LEU A 138 3.90 6.63 22.98
CA LEU A 138 3.70 7.71 23.97
C LEU A 138 2.45 7.49 24.83
N LEU A 139 1.39 6.89 24.27
CA LEU A 139 0.16 6.55 25.01
C LEU A 139 0.32 5.37 25.96
N LEU A 140 1.14 4.39 25.59
CA LEU A 140 1.45 3.27 26.46
C LEU A 140 2.30 3.73 27.65
N LEU A 141 3.29 4.61 27.42
CA LEU A 141 4.16 5.14 28.48
C LEU A 141 3.43 6.09 29.44
N SER A 142 2.51 6.92 28.96
CA SER A 142 1.76 7.85 29.80
C SER A 142 0.72 7.18 30.71
N GLY A 143 0.26 5.97 30.37
CA GLY A 143 -0.70 5.20 31.18
C GLY A 143 -0.10 4.43 32.35
N ASN A 144 1.23 4.36 32.48
CA ASN A 144 1.93 3.62 33.54
C ASN A 144 2.33 4.49 34.75
N GLN A 145 1.85 5.74 34.83
CA GLN A 145 2.16 6.66 35.94
C GLN A 145 1.04 6.82 36.98
N ASN A 146 0.07 5.91 37.01
CA ASN A 146 -0.98 5.87 38.05
C ASN A 146 -0.90 4.57 38.85
#